data_AF-A0A2G9RVQ4-F1
#
_entry.id   AF-A0A2G9RVQ4-F1
#
_cell.length_a   1.000
_cell.length_b   1.000
_cell.length_c   1.000
_cell.angle_alpha   90.00
_cell.angle_beta   90.00
_cell.angle_gamma   90.00
#
_symmetry.space_group_name_H-M   'P 1'
#
loop_
_entity.id
_entity.type
_entity.pdbx_description
1 polymer ?
#
loop_
_entity_poly.entity_id
_entity_poly.type
_entity_poly.pdbx_seq_one_letter_code
_entity_poly.pdbx_strand_id
1 'polypeptide(L)'
;MEQYKELLNRCDQCFNAISALLTSKDAKDKKTRFELQKAVLLPVGQISSDLTNVQEVFKKLNTLLTGGEVRTLEKSVSLSIHALASDFVNYKLAERFVTQAEQEVASHHESAFPLAMVVSGIWERHPQVGDLFLAHLYKKCPYSVPFYPAYKKGVPIIDYQR
;
A
#
# COMPACT_ATOMS: atom_id res chain seq x y z
N MET A 1 5.87 -18.52 11.80
CA MET A 1 6.78 -17.42 12.23
C MET A 1 7.83 -17.08 11.19
N GLU A 2 8.42 -18.05 10.49
CA GLU A 2 9.43 -17.77 9.45
C GLU A 2 8.89 -16.95 8.28
N GLN A 3 7.75 -17.35 7.71
CA GLN A 3 7.05 -16.59 6.65
C GLN A 3 6.68 -15.16 7.07
N TYR A 4 6.24 -14.96 8.32
CA TYR A 4 5.97 -13.64 8.88
C TYR A 4 7.22 -12.75 8.90
N LYS A 5 8.36 -13.29 9.37
CA LYS A 5 9.64 -12.55 9.39
C LYS A 5 10.12 -12.22 7.98
N GLU A 6 9.95 -13.14 7.05
CA GLU A 6 10.33 -12.94 5.64
C GLU A 6 9.54 -11.80 4.99
N LEU A 7 8.22 -11.76 5.18
CA LEU A 7 7.37 -10.67 4.68
C LEU A 7 7.75 -9.32 5.28
N LEU A 8 8.02 -9.27 6.59
CA LEU A 8 8.49 -8.03 7.23
C LEU A 8 9.84 -7.57 6.67
N ASN A 9 10.78 -8.49 6.49
CA ASN A 9 12.10 -8.18 5.92
C ASN A 9 11.98 -7.64 4.48
N ARG A 10 11.11 -8.23 3.65
CA ARG A 10 10.82 -7.71 2.29
C ARG A 10 10.28 -6.29 2.32
N CYS A 11 9.36 -6.00 3.25
CA CYS A 11 8.81 -4.67 3.41
C CYS A 11 9.88 -3.66 3.84
N ASP A 12 10.74 -4.02 4.81
CA ASP A 12 11.84 -3.16 5.24
C ASP A 12 12.87 -2.94 4.12
N GLN A 13 13.20 -3.97 3.33
CA GLN A 13 14.06 -3.85 2.15
C GLN A 13 13.46 -2.91 1.10
N CYS A 14 12.17 -3.06 0.80
CA CYS A 14 11.46 -2.17 -0.12
C CYS A 14 11.47 -0.72 0.38
N PHE A 15 11.16 -0.50 1.66
CA PHE A 15 11.23 0.81 2.31
C PHE A 15 12.64 1.42 2.19
N ASN A 16 13.68 0.64 2.48
CA ASN A 16 15.07 1.09 2.39
C ASN A 16 15.45 1.46 0.94
N ALA A 17 15.02 0.69 -0.05
CA ALA A 17 15.26 0.99 -1.46
C ALA A 17 14.63 2.32 -1.89
N ILE A 18 13.40 2.61 -1.43
CA ILE A 18 12.69 3.85 -1.77
C ILE A 18 13.00 5.02 -0.83
N SER A 19 13.80 4.80 0.22
CA SER A 19 14.09 5.80 1.27
C SER A 19 14.75 7.07 0.71
N ALA A 20 15.63 6.92 -0.28
CA ALA A 20 16.26 8.03 -0.98
C ALA A 20 15.21 8.91 -1.66
N LEU A 21 14.26 8.29 -2.38
CA LEU A 21 13.14 9.02 -2.96
C LEU A 21 12.27 9.64 -1.87
N LEU A 22 11.90 8.91 -0.80
CA LEU A 22 11.04 9.42 0.30
C LEU A 22 11.61 10.67 1.01
N THR A 23 12.91 10.68 1.27
CA THR A 23 13.57 11.70 2.09
C THR A 23 14.19 12.84 1.26
N SER A 24 14.27 12.67 -0.06
CA SER A 24 14.84 13.68 -0.95
C SER A 24 14.16 15.05 -0.78
N LYS A 25 15.00 16.09 -0.65
CA LYS A 25 14.57 17.50 -0.55
C LYS A 25 14.45 18.17 -1.91
N ASP A 26 14.90 17.52 -2.98
CA ASP A 26 14.85 18.02 -4.34
C ASP A 26 13.41 18.29 -4.79
N ALA A 27 13.21 19.36 -5.55
CA ALA A 27 11.89 19.81 -5.98
C ALA A 27 11.25 18.84 -7.00
N LYS A 28 12.05 18.25 -7.89
CA LYS A 28 11.58 17.27 -8.88
C LYS A 28 11.19 15.97 -8.20
N ASP A 29 11.98 15.50 -7.22
CA ASP A 29 11.66 14.30 -6.46
C ASP A 29 10.42 14.47 -5.61
N LYS A 30 10.27 15.62 -4.92
CA LYS A 30 9.05 15.96 -4.17
C LYS A 30 7.81 15.91 -5.06
N LYS A 31 7.89 16.53 -6.24
CA LYS A 31 6.80 16.53 -7.20
C LYS A 31 6.49 15.11 -7.69
N THR A 32 7.52 14.34 -8.01
CA THR A 32 7.38 12.95 -8.45
C THR A 32 6.69 12.10 -7.39
N ARG A 33 7.13 12.19 -6.12
CA ARG A 33 6.48 11.51 -4.99
C ARG A 33 5.01 11.88 -4.89
N PHE A 34 4.70 13.17 -4.93
CA PHE A 34 3.33 13.65 -4.80
C PHE A 34 2.41 13.12 -5.90
N GLU A 35 2.86 13.14 -7.16
CA GLU A 35 2.09 12.62 -8.29
C GLU A 35 1.90 11.11 -8.21
N LEU A 36 2.97 10.35 -7.90
CA LEU A 36 2.89 8.90 -7.72
C LEU A 36 1.96 8.53 -6.55
N GLN A 37 2.03 9.23 -5.43
CA GLN A 37 1.14 9.02 -4.29
C GLN A 37 -0.31 9.29 -4.68
N LYS A 38 -0.60 10.43 -5.34
CA LYS A 38 -1.96 10.73 -5.82
C LYS A 38 -2.49 9.63 -6.74
N ALA A 39 -1.65 9.11 -7.63
CA ALA A 39 -2.04 8.08 -8.60
C ALA A 39 -2.50 6.76 -7.96
N VAL A 40 -2.05 6.45 -6.73
CA VAL A 40 -2.50 5.25 -6.00
C VAL A 40 -3.43 5.53 -4.82
N LEU A 41 -3.22 6.61 -4.07
CA LEU A 41 -4.01 6.89 -2.86
C LEU A 41 -5.44 7.32 -3.19
N LEU A 42 -5.62 8.12 -4.24
CA LEU A 42 -6.93 8.63 -4.62
C LEU A 42 -7.84 7.51 -5.13
N PRO A 43 -7.44 6.64 -6.08
CA PRO A 43 -8.32 5.57 -6.54
C PRO A 43 -8.75 4.62 -5.42
N VAL A 44 -7.84 4.27 -4.49
CA VAL A 44 -8.19 3.41 -3.36
C VAL A 44 -9.20 4.07 -2.42
N GLY A 45 -9.07 5.38 -2.18
CA GLY A 45 -10.04 6.13 -1.37
C GLY A 45 -11.38 6.39 -2.06
N GLN A 46 -11.52 6.05 -3.34
CA GLN A 46 -12.73 6.22 -4.14
C GLN A 46 -13.48 4.89 -4.38
N ILE A 47 -13.01 3.79 -3.78
CA ILE A 47 -13.69 2.50 -3.88
C ILE A 47 -15.05 2.63 -3.20
N SER A 48 -16.11 2.34 -3.96
CA SER A 48 -17.48 2.29 -3.46
C SER A 48 -18.06 0.89 -3.61
N SER A 49 -19.30 0.70 -3.15
CA SER A 49 -20.03 -0.57 -3.33
C SER A 49 -20.53 -0.80 -4.76
N ASP A 50 -20.37 0.17 -5.65
CA ASP A 50 -20.75 0.02 -7.06
C ASP A 50 -19.72 -0.81 -7.84
N LEU A 51 -20.19 -1.85 -8.54
CA LEU A 51 -19.30 -2.76 -9.27
C LEU A 51 -18.56 -2.08 -10.42
N THR A 52 -19.18 -1.09 -11.08
CA THR A 52 -18.51 -0.38 -12.18
C THR A 52 -17.37 0.48 -11.64
N ASN A 53 -17.58 1.16 -10.51
CA ASN A 53 -16.51 1.86 -9.78
C ASN A 53 -15.36 0.90 -9.38
N VAL A 54 -15.67 -0.26 -8.79
CA VAL A 54 -14.65 -1.27 -8.42
C VAL A 54 -13.82 -1.69 -9.62
N GLN A 55 -14.46 -1.96 -10.76
CA GLN A 55 -13.78 -2.34 -12.00
C GLN A 55 -12.91 -1.22 -12.55
N GLU A 56 -13.39 0.02 -12.52
CA GLU A 56 -12.62 1.20 -12.95
C GLU A 56 -11.39 1.44 -12.08
N VAL A 57 -11.55 1.37 -10.75
CA VAL A 57 -10.43 1.50 -9.81
C VAL A 57 -9.41 0.40 -10.04
N PHE A 58 -9.84 -0.86 -10.14
CA PHE A 58 -8.95 -1.99 -10.45
C PHE A 58 -8.20 -1.76 -11.77
N LYS A 59 -8.91 -1.43 -12.85
CA LYS A 59 -8.30 -1.21 -14.17
C LYS A 59 -7.28 -0.08 -14.12
N LYS A 60 -7.60 1.02 -13.42
CA LYS A 60 -6.71 2.18 -13.27
C LYS A 60 -5.43 1.79 -12.55
N LEU A 61 -5.53 1.12 -11.39
CA LEU A 61 -4.37 0.67 -10.63
C LEU A 61 -3.54 -0.36 -11.42
N ASN A 62 -4.18 -1.35 -12.04
CA ASN A 62 -3.49 -2.34 -12.86
C ASN A 62 -2.78 -1.71 -14.07
N THR A 63 -3.37 -0.70 -14.71
CA THR A 63 -2.74 0.03 -15.82
C THR A 63 -1.47 0.73 -15.35
N LEU A 64 -1.50 1.40 -14.19
CA LEU A 64 -0.32 2.03 -13.62
C LEU A 64 0.78 1.00 -13.33
N LEU A 65 0.43 -0.09 -12.65
CA LEU A 65 1.38 -1.14 -12.23
C LEU A 65 2.01 -1.89 -13.40
N THR A 66 1.29 -2.00 -14.53
CA THR A 66 1.83 -2.58 -15.77
C THR A 66 2.71 -1.60 -16.58
N GLY A 67 2.95 -0.39 -16.06
CA GLY A 67 3.78 0.65 -16.68
C GLY A 67 3.03 1.57 -17.64
N GLY A 68 1.71 1.41 -17.76
CA GLY A 68 0.85 2.31 -18.52
C GLY A 68 0.75 3.69 -17.86
N GLU A 69 0.25 4.66 -18.63
CA GLU A 69 -0.01 5.99 -18.08
C GLU A 69 -1.42 6.08 -17.49
N VAL A 70 -1.53 6.76 -16.35
CA VAL A 70 -2.80 6.98 -15.67
C VAL A 70 -3.02 8.47 -15.45
N ARG A 71 -4.21 8.94 -15.84
CA ARG A 71 -4.63 10.32 -15.59
C ARG A 71 -4.98 10.52 -14.11
N THR A 72 -4.27 11.43 -13.47
CA THR A 72 -4.71 12.13 -12.26
C THR A 72 -5.49 13.39 -12.68
N LEU A 73 -6.08 14.10 -11.71
CA LEU A 73 -6.89 15.32 -11.94
C LEU A 73 -6.17 16.38 -12.79
N GLU A 74 -4.86 16.45 -12.71
CA GLU A 74 -4.07 17.51 -13.33
C GLU A 74 -3.16 16.99 -14.46
N LYS A 75 -2.66 15.75 -14.39
CA LYS A 75 -1.63 15.22 -15.30
C LYS A 75 -1.70 13.72 -15.54
N SER A 76 -1.07 13.26 -16.62
CA SER A 76 -0.78 11.84 -16.84
C SER A 76 0.46 11.44 -16.02
N VAL A 77 0.40 10.33 -15.30
CA VAL A 77 1.49 9.80 -14.48
C VAL A 77 1.88 8.42 -15.01
N SER A 78 3.18 8.21 -15.21
CA SER A 78 3.78 6.94 -15.61
C SER A 78 4.89 6.56 -14.64
N LEU A 79 5.13 5.26 -14.48
CA LEU A 79 6.23 4.76 -13.65
C LEU A 79 7.60 5.02 -14.29
N SER A 80 7.68 5.34 -15.58
CA SER A 80 8.94 5.66 -16.26
C SER A 80 9.57 6.99 -15.82
N ILE A 81 8.83 7.81 -15.05
CA ILE A 81 9.28 9.14 -14.59
C ILE A 81 10.50 9.09 -13.65
N HIS A 82 10.71 7.98 -12.96
CA HIS A 82 11.78 7.83 -11.97
C HIS A 82 12.13 6.36 -11.74
N ALA A 83 13.43 6.05 -11.57
CA ALA A 83 13.90 4.66 -11.43
C ALA A 83 13.25 3.91 -10.25
N LEU A 84 13.02 4.59 -9.12
CA LEU A 84 12.38 4.04 -7.92
C LEU A 84 10.85 4.11 -7.92
N ALA A 85 10.22 4.56 -9.01
CA ALA A 85 8.76 4.80 -9.02
C ALA A 85 7.95 3.51 -8.83
N SER A 86 8.38 2.39 -9.41
CA SER A 86 7.67 1.12 -9.32
C SER A 86 7.63 0.60 -7.88
N ASP A 87 8.79 0.46 -7.22
CA ASP A 87 8.86 0.04 -5.82
C ASP A 87 8.10 1.00 -4.90
N PHE A 88 8.21 2.30 -5.16
CA PHE A 88 7.49 3.31 -4.38
C PHE A 88 5.98 3.16 -4.49
N VAL A 89 5.46 2.94 -5.69
CA VAL A 89 4.03 2.74 -5.96
C VAL A 89 3.54 1.43 -5.34
N ASN A 90 4.31 0.34 -5.46
CA ASN A 90 3.97 -0.94 -4.85
C ASN A 90 3.86 -0.83 -3.33
N TYR A 91 4.86 -0.21 -2.70
CA TYR A 91 4.87 0.05 -1.26
C TYR A 91 3.68 0.91 -0.83
N LYS A 92 3.47 2.06 -1.49
CA LYS A 92 2.42 3.01 -1.11
C LYS A 92 1.01 2.49 -1.38
N LEU A 93 0.82 1.68 -2.42
CA LEU A 93 -0.46 1.05 -2.70
C LEU A 93 -0.81 0.01 -1.62
N ALA A 94 0.14 -0.86 -1.28
CA ALA A 94 -0.02 -1.86 -0.22
C ALA A 94 -0.31 -1.21 1.14
N GLU A 95 0.47 -0.20 1.52
CA GLU A 95 0.23 0.60 2.73
C GLU A 95 -1.17 1.22 2.70
N ARG A 96 -1.58 1.79 1.56
CA ARG A 96 -2.88 2.44 1.43
C ARG A 96 -4.03 1.47 1.62
N PHE A 97 -3.99 0.28 1.03
CA PHE A 97 -5.05 -0.73 1.21
C PHE A 97 -5.30 -1.05 2.68
N VAL A 98 -4.23 -1.26 3.46
CA VAL A 98 -4.35 -1.54 4.90
C VAL A 98 -4.92 -0.33 5.65
N THR A 99 -4.43 0.88 5.35
CA THR A 99 -4.97 2.10 6.00
C THR A 99 -6.42 2.40 5.64
N GLN A 100 -6.85 2.09 4.41
CA GLN A 100 -8.24 2.25 4.01
C GLN A 100 -9.15 1.30 4.78
N ALA A 101 -8.73 0.04 4.93
CA ALA A 101 -9.45 -0.93 5.76
C ALA A 101 -9.57 -0.45 7.21
N GLU A 102 -8.47 0.01 7.80
CA GLU A 102 -8.45 0.53 9.17
C GLU A 102 -9.39 1.74 9.38
N GLN A 103 -9.48 2.64 8.39
CA GLN A 103 -10.28 3.86 8.49
C GLN A 103 -11.75 3.62 8.19
N GLU A 104 -12.06 2.92 7.11
CA GLU A 104 -13.41 2.81 6.56
C GLU A 104 -14.12 1.56 7.04
N VAL A 105 -13.49 0.39 6.95
CA VAL A 105 -14.11 -0.90 7.30
C VAL A 105 -14.43 -0.98 8.79
N ALA A 106 -13.60 -0.36 9.63
CA ALA A 106 -13.85 -0.28 11.07
C ALA A 106 -15.16 0.43 11.43
N SER A 107 -15.66 1.33 10.56
CA SER A 107 -16.92 2.06 10.76
C SER A 107 -18.05 1.58 9.84
N HIS A 108 -17.71 1.02 8.67
CA HIS A 108 -18.63 0.59 7.63
C HIS A 108 -18.21 -0.79 7.12
N HIS A 109 -18.57 -1.85 7.84
CA HIS A 109 -18.11 -3.21 7.55
C HIS A 109 -18.40 -3.67 6.10
N GLU A 110 -19.48 -3.20 5.49
CA GLU A 110 -19.85 -3.54 4.11
C GLU A 110 -18.81 -3.07 3.06
N SER A 111 -18.02 -2.03 3.38
CA SER A 111 -16.92 -1.55 2.51
C SER A 111 -15.76 -2.54 2.38
N ALA A 112 -15.73 -3.59 3.23
CA ALA A 112 -14.71 -4.63 3.17
C ALA A 112 -14.69 -5.37 1.84
N PHE A 113 -15.87 -5.71 1.29
CA PHE A 113 -15.96 -6.55 0.09
C PHE A 113 -15.48 -5.82 -1.18
N PRO A 114 -15.92 -4.57 -1.46
CA PRO A 114 -15.37 -3.81 -2.58
C PRO A 114 -13.86 -3.63 -2.50
N LEU A 115 -13.33 -3.28 -1.32
CA LEU A 115 -11.89 -3.16 -1.11
C LEU A 115 -11.18 -4.49 -1.35
N ALA A 116 -11.69 -5.59 -0.79
CA ALA A 116 -11.10 -6.92 -0.93
C ALA A 116 -11.09 -7.41 -2.38
N MET A 117 -12.11 -7.09 -3.19
CA MET A 117 -12.13 -7.42 -4.62
C MET A 117 -10.98 -6.74 -5.37
N VAL A 118 -10.76 -5.44 -5.14
CA VAL A 118 -9.65 -4.71 -5.75
C VAL A 118 -8.31 -5.26 -5.26
N VAL A 119 -8.14 -5.46 -3.96
CA VAL A 119 -6.91 -6.01 -3.37
C VAL A 119 -6.59 -7.38 -3.96
N SER A 120 -7.56 -8.29 -4.01
CA SER A 120 -7.36 -9.66 -4.49
C SER A 120 -6.98 -9.67 -5.97
N GLY A 121 -7.66 -8.88 -6.81
CA GLY A 121 -7.33 -8.78 -8.22
C GLY A 121 -5.95 -8.16 -8.47
N ILE A 122 -5.58 -7.13 -7.70
CA ILE A 122 -4.25 -6.53 -7.82
C ILE A 122 -3.18 -7.51 -7.35
N TRP A 123 -3.40 -8.23 -6.24
CA TRP A 123 -2.48 -9.23 -5.73
C TRP A 123 -2.25 -10.34 -6.77
N GLU A 124 -3.32 -10.90 -7.34
CA GLU A 124 -3.22 -11.96 -8.35
C GLU A 124 -2.32 -11.56 -9.53
N ARG A 125 -2.44 -10.30 -10.00
CA ARG A 125 -1.64 -9.79 -11.12
C ARG A 125 -0.26 -9.28 -10.72
N HIS A 126 -0.12 -8.78 -9.50
CA HIS A 126 1.08 -8.13 -8.98
C HIS A 126 1.43 -8.70 -7.59
N PRO A 127 1.97 -9.93 -7.52
CA PRO A 127 2.20 -10.62 -6.24
C PRO A 127 3.07 -9.84 -5.24
N GLN A 128 4.00 -9.02 -5.72
CA GLN A 128 4.81 -8.14 -4.88
C GLN A 128 3.94 -7.17 -4.04
N VAL A 129 2.85 -6.64 -4.60
CA VAL A 129 1.92 -5.77 -3.87
C VAL A 129 1.19 -6.57 -2.78
N GLY A 130 0.88 -7.84 -3.05
CA GLY A 130 0.27 -8.75 -2.08
C GLY A 130 1.18 -9.07 -0.90
N ASP A 131 2.45 -9.38 -1.17
CA ASP A 131 3.46 -9.59 -0.11
C ASP A 131 3.61 -8.33 0.77
N LEU A 132 3.70 -7.16 0.15
CA LEU A 132 3.77 -5.89 0.87
C LEU A 132 2.49 -5.60 1.64
N PHE A 133 1.31 -5.93 1.09
CA PHE A 133 0.03 -5.80 1.77
C PHE A 133 0.00 -6.65 3.03
N LEU A 134 0.39 -7.92 2.95
CA LEU A 134 0.51 -8.79 4.12
C LEU A 134 1.50 -8.23 5.13
N ALA A 135 2.67 -7.76 4.69
CA ALA A 135 3.67 -7.20 5.58
C ALA A 135 3.14 -5.96 6.34
N HIS A 136 2.45 -5.06 5.65
CA HIS A 136 1.80 -3.90 6.28
C HIS A 136 0.69 -4.33 7.25
N LEU A 137 -0.17 -5.27 6.83
CA LEU A 137 -1.26 -5.80 7.65
C LEU A 137 -0.72 -6.45 8.92
N TYR A 138 0.31 -7.27 8.81
CA TYR A 138 0.91 -8.00 9.91
C TYR A 138 1.69 -7.10 10.87
N LYS A 139 2.29 -6.02 10.36
CA LYS A 139 2.95 -4.99 11.18
C LYS A 139 1.93 -4.16 11.97
N LYS A 140 0.81 -3.78 11.35
CA LYS A 140 -0.26 -3.02 12.01
C LYS A 140 -1.16 -3.87 12.90
N CYS A 141 -1.40 -5.12 12.53
CA CYS A 141 -2.30 -6.04 13.20
C CYS A 141 -1.64 -7.42 13.33
N PRO A 142 -0.71 -7.63 14.28
CA PRO A 142 -0.06 -8.92 14.50
C PRO A 142 -1.07 -10.05 14.82
N TYR A 143 -2.25 -9.69 15.31
CA TYR A 143 -3.36 -10.62 15.57
C TYR A 143 -3.93 -11.27 14.31
N SER A 144 -3.70 -10.68 13.12
CA SER A 144 -4.04 -11.31 11.83
C SER A 144 -3.09 -12.46 11.45
N VAL A 145 -1.93 -12.58 12.13
CA VAL A 145 -0.96 -13.70 12.04
C VAL A 145 -1.23 -14.76 13.12
N PRO A 146 -2.34 -14.67 13.84
CA PRO A 146 -2.51 -15.12 15.23
C PRO A 146 -1.28 -15.01 16.16
N PHE A 147 -0.49 -13.93 16.03
CA PHE A 147 0.67 -13.70 16.90
C PHE A 147 0.32 -12.67 18.00
N TYR A 148 0.55 -13.05 19.25
CA TYR A 148 0.38 -12.17 20.41
C TYR A 148 1.75 -11.67 20.87
N PRO A 149 2.09 -10.38 20.64
CA PRO A 149 3.37 -9.85 21.07
C PRO A 149 3.56 -10.00 22.58
N ALA A 150 4.68 -10.58 23.00
CA ALA A 150 5.00 -10.70 24.43
C ALA A 150 5.61 -9.41 24.95
N TYR A 151 5.22 -9.01 26.16
CA TYR A 151 5.88 -7.92 26.87
C TYR A 151 7.34 -8.29 27.17
N LYS A 152 8.28 -7.46 26.73
CA LYS A 152 9.71 -7.66 26.95
C LYS A 152 10.16 -6.82 28.14
N LYS A 153 10.84 -7.46 29.10
CA LYS A 153 11.40 -6.77 30.28
C LYS A 153 12.33 -5.64 29.82
N GLY A 154 12.15 -4.44 30.40
CA GLY A 154 12.95 -3.25 30.07
C GLY A 154 12.40 -2.41 28.92
N VAL A 155 11.34 -2.85 28.24
CA VAL A 155 10.64 -2.03 27.24
C VAL A 155 9.58 -1.17 27.95
N PRO A 156 9.58 0.16 27.76
CA PRO A 156 8.51 1.01 28.25
C PRO A 156 7.14 0.53 27.77
N ILE A 157 6.11 0.61 28.62
CA ILE A 157 4.76 0.15 28.27
C ILE A 157 4.23 0.80 26.98
N ILE A 158 4.56 2.07 26.75
CA ILE A 158 4.13 2.82 25.57
C ILE A 158 4.72 2.25 24.27
N ASP A 159 5.93 1.69 24.32
CA ASP A 159 6.58 1.07 23.16
C ASP A 159 6.11 -0.36 22.94
N TYR A 160 5.61 -1.03 23.98
CA TYR A 160 4.91 -2.31 23.85
C TYR A 160 3.49 -2.16 23.27
N GLN A 161 2.84 -1.03 23.53
CA GLN A 161 1.50 -0.72 23.01
C GLN A 161 1.48 -0.22 21.55
N ARG A 162 2.64 0.17 21.02
CA ARG A 162 2.83 0.58 19.61
C ARG A 162 3.02 -0.61 18.70
#